data_AF-A0A1W9HDL9-F1
#
_entry.id   AF-A0A1W9HDL9-F1
#
_cell.length_a   1.000
_cell.length_b   1.000
_cell.length_c   1.000
_cell.angle_alpha   90.00
_cell.angle_beta   90.00
_cell.angle_gamma   90.00
#
_symmetry.space_group_name_H-M   'P 1'
#
loop_
_entity.id
_entity.type
_entity.pdbx_description
1 polymer ?
#
loop_
_entity_poly.entity_id
_entity_poly.type
_entity_poly.pdbx_seq_one_letter_code
_entity_poly.pdbx_strand_id
1 'polypeptide(L)' 'MTITMPPALQHWIEARLAEGHYADAADYLRDLVRRDRQAADTDHHRLRGLIEEGLASGILPDEPEDVLKEIMARLPNA' A
#
# COMPACT_ATOMS: atom_id res chain seq x y z
N MET A 1 0.40 -28.63 -1.54
CA MET A 1 -0.83 -27.86 -1.25
C MET A 1 -1.64 -27.81 -2.53
N THR A 2 -2.93 -28.17 -2.48
CA THR A 2 -3.82 -28.09 -3.64
C THR A 2 -4.74 -26.90 -3.44
N ILE A 3 -4.79 -26.01 -4.43
CA ILE A 3 -5.59 -24.78 -4.37
C ILE A 3 -6.71 -24.92 -5.41
N THR A 4 -7.96 -24.88 -4.95
CA THR A 4 -9.11 -24.83 -5.85
C THR A 4 -9.39 -23.38 -6.18
N MET A 5 -9.62 -23.09 -7.46
CA MET A 5 -9.89 -21.73 -7.93
C MET A 5 -10.94 -21.71 -9.04
N PRO A 6 -11.71 -20.61 -9.17
CA PRO A 6 -12.67 -20.43 -10.24
C PRO A 6 -12.00 -20.51 -11.63
N PRO A 7 -12.74 -20.95 -12.67
CA PRO A 7 -12.19 -21.10 -14.03
C PRO A 7 -11.56 -19.82 -14.60
N ALA A 8 -12.09 -18.65 -14.22
CA ALA A 8 -11.55 -17.36 -14.65
C ALA A 8 -10.13 -17.10 -14.10
N LEU A 9 -9.88 -17.48 -12.84
CA LEU A 9 -8.55 -17.33 -12.24
C LEU A 9 -7.55 -18.33 -12.83
N GLN A 10 -8.02 -19.52 -13.18
CA GLN A 10 -7.18 -20.49 -13.86
C GLN A 10 -6.73 -19.99 -15.24
N HIS A 11 -7.66 -19.48 -16.07
CA HIS A 11 -7.33 -18.85 -17.35
C HIS A 11 -6.34 -17.68 -17.20
N TRP A 12 -6.51 -16.88 -16.15
CA TRP A 12 -5.59 -15.78 -15.88
C TRP A 12 -4.17 -16.26 -15.61
N ILE A 13 -4.01 -17.32 -14.80
CA ILE A 13 -2.69 -17.93 -14.53
C ILE A 13 -2.10 -18.52 -15.80
N GLU A 14 -2.90 -19.24 -16.59
CA GLU A 14 -2.46 -19.82 -17.87
C GLU A 14 -1.95 -18.74 -18.84
N ALA A 15 -2.64 -17.59 -18.93
CA ALA A 15 -2.18 -16.46 -19.73
C ALA A 15 -0.81 -15.92 -19.25
N ARG A 16 -0.60 -15.84 -17.94
CA ARG A 16 0.70 -15.42 -17.36
C ARG A 16 1.82 -16.42 -17.63
N LEU A 17 1.51 -17.71 -17.65
CA LEU A 17 2.48 -18.74 -18.01
C LEU A 17 2.85 -18.67 -19.50
N ALA A 18 1.89 -18.36 -20.37
CA ALA A 18 2.12 -18.19 -21.80
C ALA A 18 3.07 -17.03 -22.14
N GLU A 19 3.20 -16.03 -21.26
CA GLU A 19 4.20 -14.96 -21.38
C GLU A 19 5.65 -15.47 -21.19
N GLY A 20 5.84 -16.69 -20.67
CA GLY A 20 7.15 -17.34 -20.52
C GLY A 20 7.97 -16.86 -19.32
N HIS A 21 7.40 -16.03 -18.45
CA HIS A 21 8.07 -15.49 -17.27
C HIS A 21 8.11 -16.44 -16.07
N TYR A 22 7.26 -17.48 -16.06
CA TYR A 22 7.11 -18.42 -14.95
C TYR A 22 7.13 -19.85 -15.46
N ALA A 23 7.77 -20.75 -14.72
CA ALA A 23 7.90 -22.15 -15.11
C ALA A 23 6.59 -22.95 -14.93
N ASP A 24 5.82 -22.62 -13.89
CA ASP A 24 4.53 -23.24 -13.59
C ASP A 24 3.65 -22.30 -12.73
N ALA A 25 2.41 -22.73 -12.50
CA ALA A 25 1.45 -21.97 -11.69
C ALA A 25 1.95 -21.76 -10.24
N ALA A 26 2.70 -22.71 -9.67
CA ALA A 26 3.19 -22.58 -8.30
C ALA A 26 4.28 -21.50 -8.21
N ASP A 27 5.09 -21.34 -9.25
CA ASP A 27 6.08 -20.29 -9.38
C ASP A 27 5.45 -18.92 -9.45
N TYR A 28 4.45 -18.75 -10.32
CA TYR A 28 3.66 -17.52 -10.39
C TYR A 28 2.99 -17.18 -9.06
N LEU A 29 2.38 -18.16 -8.39
CA LEU A 29 1.72 -17.95 -7.11
C LEU A 29 2.70 -17.58 -5.99
N ARG A 30 3.90 -18.18 -5.97
CA ARG A 30 4.96 -17.80 -5.02
C ARG A 30 5.38 -16.34 -5.22
N ASP A 31 5.56 -15.92 -6.46
CA ASP A 31 5.86 -14.52 -6.74
C ASP A 31 4.72 -13.58 -6.34
N LEU A 32 3.47 -13.95 -6.63
CA LEU A 32 2.30 -13.16 -6.26
C LEU A 32 2.20 -12.96 -4.74
N VAL A 33 2.40 -14.03 -3.96
CA VAL A 33 2.44 -13.95 -2.49
C VAL A 33 3.59 -13.08 -2.00
N ARG A 34 4.77 -13.15 -2.65
CA ARG A 34 5.90 -12.28 -2.30
C ARG A 34 5.58 -10.81 -2.53
N ARG A 35 4.95 -10.47 -3.67
CA ARG A 35 4.52 -9.10 -3.97
C ARG A 35 3.45 -8.60 -3.01
N ASP A 36 2.48 -9.46 -2.68
CA ASP A 36 1.44 -9.15 -1.69
C ASP A 36 2.05 -8.82 -0.31
N ARG A 37 2.97 -9.65 0.17
CA ARG A 37 3.70 -9.39 1.42
C ARG A 37 4.50 -8.09 1.36
N GLN A 38 5.22 -7.86 0.27
CA GLN A 38 6.02 -6.64 0.12
C GLN A 38 5.13 -5.39 0.10
N ALA A 39 3.98 -5.43 -0.56
CA ALA A 39 3.02 -4.33 -0.57
C ALA A 39 2.48 -4.06 0.84
N ALA A 40 2.04 -5.10 1.54
CA ALA A 40 1.55 -5.00 2.91
C ALA A 40 2.62 -4.42 3.86
N ASP A 41 3.87 -4.90 3.77
CA ASP A 41 4.98 -4.39 4.57
C ASP A 41 5.29 -2.93 4.22
N THR A 42 5.28 -2.57 2.94
CA THR A 42 5.56 -1.20 2.48
C THR A 42 4.51 -0.22 2.98
N ASP A 43 3.22 -0.55 2.86
CA ASP A 43 2.13 0.31 3.32
C ASP A 43 2.18 0.51 4.83
N HIS A 44 2.46 -0.56 5.56
CA HIS A 44 2.58 -0.51 7.00
C HIS A 44 3.80 0.30 7.47
N HIS A 45 4.96 0.13 6.82
CA HIS A 45 6.15 0.95 7.10
C HIS A 45 5.93 2.42 6.75
N ARG A 46 5.29 2.71 5.61
CA ARG A 46 4.93 4.06 5.20
C ARG A 46 4.01 4.72 6.23
N LEU A 47 2.96 4.03 6.66
CA LEU A 47 2.02 4.56 7.66
C LEU A 47 2.73 4.85 8.99
N ARG A 48 3.57 3.91 9.46
CA ARG A 48 4.37 4.12 10.68
C ARG A 48 5.29 5.32 10.58
N GLY A 49 5.99 5.48 9.45
CA GLY A 49 6.87 6.63 9.22
C GLY A 49 6.11 7.95 9.27
N LEU A 50 4.93 8.04 8.67
CA LEU A 50 4.10 9.25 8.72
C LEU A 50 3.59 9.56 10.15
N ILE A 51 3.27 8.53 10.92
CA ILE A 51 2.87 8.70 12.34
C ILE A 51 4.08 9.20 13.16
N GLU A 52 5.26 8.60 12.99
CA GLU A 52 6.48 9.02 13.67
C GLU A 52 6.85 10.46 13.32
N GLU A 53 6.73 10.85 12.05
CA GLU A 53 6.93 12.24 11.59
C GLU A 53 5.94 13.19 12.29
N GLY A 54 4.66 12.86 12.34
CA GLY A 54 3.64 13.65 13.02
C GLY A 54 3.80 13.70 14.56
N LEU A 55 4.35 12.66 15.18
CA LEU A 55 4.69 12.68 16.60
C LEU A 55 5.94 13.54 16.86
N ALA A 56 6.90 13.51 15.94
CA ALA A 56 8.13 14.29 16.02
C ALA A 56 7.92 15.78 15.67
N SER A 57 6.82 16.14 14.99
CA SER A 57 6.53 17.52 14.60
C SER A 57 6.23 18.45 15.79
N GLY A 58 6.09 17.89 16.99
CA GLY A 58 5.79 18.63 18.21
C GLY A 58 4.31 19.01 18.34
N ILE A 59 3.97 19.56 19.50
CA ILE A 59 2.60 19.95 19.85
C ILE A 59 2.51 21.47 19.83
N LEU A 60 1.53 22.01 19.13
CA LEU A 60 1.21 23.43 19.18
C LEU A 60 0.45 23.72 20.48
N PRO A 61 0.82 24.77 21.23
CA PRO A 61 0.14 25.13 22.48
C PRO A 61 -1.22 25.80 22.24
N ASP A 62 -1.48 26.24 21.02
CA ASP A 62 -2.70 26.97 20.63
C ASP A 62 -3.90 26.04 20.42
N GLU A 63 -5.09 26.58 20.59
CA GLU A 63 -6.32 25.85 20.28
C GLU A 63 -6.40 25.53 18.78
N PRO A 64 -6.85 24.31 18.39
CA PRO A 64 -6.86 23.88 17.00
C PRO A 64 -7.60 24.84 16.06
N GLU A 65 -8.64 25.51 16.55
CA GLU A 65 -9.43 26.47 15.78
C GLU A 65 -8.65 27.74 15.40
N ASP A 66 -7.72 28.19 16.23
CA ASP A 66 -6.93 29.38 15.98
C ASP A 66 -5.76 29.07 15.04
N VAL A 67 -5.15 27.90 15.20
CA VAL A 67 -4.16 27.37 14.24
C VAL A 67 -4.77 27.25 12.84
N LEU A 68 -5.98 26.70 12.73
CA LEU A 68 -6.66 26.54 11.44
C LEU A 68 -6.97 27.90 10.80
N LYS A 69 -7.48 28.88 11.57
CA LYS A 69 -7.72 30.24 11.08
C LYS A 69 -6.43 30.89 10.58
N GLU A 70 -5.32 30.73 11.30
CA GLU A 70 -4.02 31.26 10.86
C GLU A 70 -3.59 30.65 9.53
N ILE A 71 -3.65 29.32 9.40
CA ILE A 71 -3.28 28.61 8.17
C ILE A 71 -4.14 29.10 6.98
N MET A 72 -5.45 29.21 7.17
CA MET A 72 -6.37 29.69 6.13
C MET A 72 -6.11 31.15 5.74
N ALA A 73 -5.78 32.01 6.70
CA ALA A 73 -5.39 33.40 6.41
C ALA A 73 -4.07 33.49 5.63
N ARG A 74 -3.17 32.52 5.81
CA ARG A 74 -1.87 32.41 5.13
C ARG A 74 -1.96 31.79 3.74
N LEU A 75 -3.03 31.05 3.45
CA LEU A 75 -3.32 30.41 2.16
C LEU A 75 -4.61 30.96 1.54
N PRO A 76 -4.64 32.24 1.12
CA PRO A 76 -5.88 32.88 0.68
C PRO A 76 -6.47 32.33 -0.63
N ASN A 77 -5.77 31.43 -1.35
CA ASN A 77 -6.15 30.93 -2.68
C ASN A 77 -5.97 29.39 -2.87
N ALA A 78 -6.08 28.58 -1.82
CA ALA A 78 -6.09 27.11 -1.96
C ALA A 78 -7.47 26.57 -2.37
#